data_AF-A0A3D0WVF5-F1
#
_entry.id   AF-A0A3D0WVF5-F1
#
_cell.length_a   1.000
_cell.length_b   1.000
_cell.length_c   1.000
_cell.angle_alpha   90.00
_cell.angle_beta   90.00
_cell.angle_gamma   90.00
#
_symmetry.space_group_name_H-M   'P 1'
#
loop_
_entity.id
_entity.type
_entity.pdbx_description
1 polymer ?
#
loop_
_entity_poly.entity_id
_entity_poly.type
_entity_poly.pdbx_seq_one_letter_code
_entity_poly.pdbx_strand_id
1 'polypeptide(L)'
;MSKKIILFFICSTIASGLFSQPVSQFGEGERVVFLGNSITDGGRYHSFIWLYYMTRFPNMNLHILNAGIGGDTAFDMYERLDDDVFSKNPTTLIVTFGMNDSGYQEYNGDDGARFGEEKYRETHKNFKLLEGRLKKLSGTKIVMMGGSPYDGVAKIDGNTALRGKNDVMQRIVAFQKKSAEENNWQFLDLNAPMTTINQKFQANDPGFTICGLDRIHPENDGHMVMAYLFLKEQGLDSNVVADFEVNASDKSVVRSANCEISNIRGNKGTLSFDYLAYSLPYPLDTIPRGWNARKSQADAMKYIPFMEEMNQEVIKVSGLQKGAYKIFIDNEEIGKWSSTDLNKGVNLAAETKTPQYQQALSIMHLNEVRWEIERNFRDYAWIQFGFFQERGLLFANNGASLEALDKETGNNGWLRMHRDNYARMMHQSFRETRQAEMDMIVSKIYEINQPVKRKITLVKI
;
A
#
# COMPACT_ATOMS: atom_id res chain seq x y z
N MET A 1 -12.41 40.17 -64.02
CA MET A 1 -13.01 38.96 -63.41
C MET A 1 -12.11 38.48 -62.29
N SER A 2 -12.49 38.71 -61.03
CA SER A 2 -11.72 38.31 -59.85
C SER A 2 -12.22 36.96 -59.35
N LYS A 3 -11.34 35.95 -59.32
CA LYS A 3 -11.64 34.60 -58.79
C LYS A 3 -11.51 34.64 -57.26
N LYS A 4 -12.62 34.43 -56.55
CA LYS A 4 -12.60 34.15 -55.10
C LYS A 4 -12.21 32.68 -54.89
N ILE A 5 -11.11 32.46 -54.19
CA ILE A 5 -10.73 31.14 -53.66
C ILE A 5 -11.34 31.04 -52.26
N ILE A 6 -12.25 30.08 -52.08
CA ILE A 6 -12.80 29.72 -50.77
C ILE A 6 -11.92 28.60 -50.21
N LEU A 7 -11.26 28.87 -49.09
CA LEU A 7 -10.43 27.91 -48.37
C LEU A 7 -11.32 27.20 -47.33
N PHE A 8 -11.52 25.89 -47.48
CA PHE A 8 -12.20 25.05 -46.51
C PHE A 8 -11.21 24.67 -45.39
N PHE A 9 -11.48 25.12 -44.16
CA PHE A 9 -10.77 24.64 -42.98
C PHE A 9 -11.34 23.28 -42.58
N ILE A 10 -10.59 22.20 -42.80
CA ILE A 10 -10.91 20.87 -42.26
C ILE A 10 -10.40 20.86 -40.81
N CYS A 11 -11.32 20.92 -39.85
CA CYS A 11 -11.02 20.75 -38.45
C CYS A 11 -10.86 19.25 -38.17
N SER A 12 -9.62 18.74 -38.21
CA SER A 12 -9.30 17.37 -37.79
C SER A 12 -9.52 17.24 -36.28
N THR A 13 -10.66 16.66 -35.90
CA THR A 13 -10.86 16.17 -34.53
C THR A 13 -9.91 15.01 -34.29
N ILE A 14 -8.85 15.23 -33.52
CA ILE A 14 -8.03 14.16 -32.97
C ILE A 14 -8.95 13.37 -32.05
N ALA A 15 -9.29 12.15 -32.45
CA ALA A 15 -9.95 11.20 -31.56
C ALA A 15 -8.94 10.81 -30.48
N SER A 16 -8.91 11.58 -29.38
CA SER A 16 -8.23 11.17 -28.16
C SER A 16 -8.86 9.84 -27.73
N GLY A 17 -8.09 8.76 -27.77
CA GLY A 17 -8.53 7.51 -27.15
C GLY A 17 -8.92 7.77 -25.70
N LEU A 18 -10.05 7.23 -25.26
CA LEU A 18 -10.44 7.27 -23.85
C LEU A 18 -9.47 6.34 -23.12
N PHE A 19 -8.56 6.92 -22.34
CA PHE A 19 -7.67 6.19 -21.43
C PHE A 19 -8.00 6.62 -20.00
N SER A 20 -7.90 5.71 -19.04
CA SER A 20 -8.02 6.05 -17.62
C SER A 20 -6.87 6.97 -17.22
N GLN A 21 -7.12 7.85 -16.25
CA GLN A 21 -6.04 8.68 -15.72
C GLN A 21 -5.04 7.83 -14.92
N PRO A 22 -3.73 8.14 -14.98
CA PRO A 22 -2.77 7.52 -14.07
C PRO A 22 -3.10 7.88 -12.62
N VAL A 23 -2.72 7.02 -11.67
CA VAL A 23 -2.94 7.31 -10.26
C VAL A 23 -2.04 8.47 -9.83
N SER A 24 -2.62 9.56 -9.37
CA SER A 24 -1.84 10.71 -8.90
C SER A 24 -1.22 10.43 -7.54
N GLN A 25 -0.05 11.03 -7.28
CA GLN A 25 0.48 11.15 -5.92
C GLN A 25 -0.53 11.83 -5.00
N PHE A 26 -0.53 11.44 -3.73
CA PHE A 26 -1.33 12.12 -2.72
C PHE A 26 -0.71 13.47 -2.36
N GLY A 27 -1.54 14.41 -1.93
CA GLY A 27 -1.13 15.74 -1.51
C GLY A 27 -1.36 16.02 -0.02
N GLU A 28 -0.91 17.20 0.41
CA GLU A 28 -1.15 17.74 1.75
C GLU A 28 -2.65 17.79 2.06
N GLY A 29 -3.01 17.34 3.26
CA GLY A 29 -4.38 17.32 3.76
C GLY A 29 -5.27 16.26 3.12
N GLU A 30 -4.77 15.39 2.23
CA GLU A 30 -5.59 14.35 1.63
C GLU A 30 -6.10 13.34 2.67
N ARG A 31 -7.36 12.95 2.51
CA ARG A 31 -8.02 11.86 3.23
C ARG A 31 -8.30 10.74 2.23
N VAL A 32 -7.45 9.74 2.26
CA VAL A 32 -7.39 8.65 1.30
C VAL A 32 -8.06 7.42 1.91
N VAL A 33 -9.25 7.06 1.43
CA VAL A 33 -9.99 5.90 1.93
C VAL A 33 -9.82 4.72 0.98
N PHE A 34 -9.39 3.57 1.50
CA PHE A 34 -9.33 2.31 0.76
C PHE A 34 -10.56 1.47 1.06
N LEU A 35 -11.53 1.47 0.15
CA LEU A 35 -12.71 0.62 0.18
C LEU A 35 -12.38 -0.75 -0.43
N GLY A 36 -12.59 -1.82 0.33
CA GLY A 36 -12.41 -3.17 -0.18
C GLY A 36 -12.98 -4.27 0.72
N ASN A 37 -12.51 -5.49 0.49
CA ASN A 37 -12.94 -6.70 1.20
C ASN A 37 -11.91 -7.15 2.25
N SER A 38 -11.84 -8.45 2.58
CA SER A 38 -10.90 -9.03 3.55
C SER A 38 -9.44 -8.72 3.28
N ILE A 39 -9.03 -8.60 2.01
CA ILE A 39 -7.66 -8.25 1.62
C ILE A 39 -7.32 -6.81 2.05
N THR A 40 -8.32 -5.93 2.11
CA THR A 40 -8.19 -4.55 2.58
C THR A 40 -8.38 -4.45 4.09
N ASP A 41 -9.40 -5.11 4.62
CA ASP A 41 -9.69 -5.17 6.05
C ASP A 41 -8.46 -5.68 6.80
N GLY A 42 -8.06 -6.93 6.53
CA GLY A 42 -6.99 -7.63 7.22
C GLY A 42 -5.59 -7.34 6.75
N GLY A 43 -5.45 -6.62 5.64
CA GLY A 43 -4.18 -6.37 4.98
C GLY A 43 -3.45 -5.13 5.46
N ARG A 44 -2.19 -5.02 5.05
CA ARG A 44 -1.30 -3.90 5.40
C ARG A 44 -0.90 -3.00 4.22
N TYR A 45 -1.32 -3.31 2.99
CA TYR A 45 -0.84 -2.57 1.81
C TYR A 45 -1.11 -1.05 1.90
N HIS A 46 -2.27 -0.64 2.41
CA HIS A 46 -2.59 0.78 2.66
C HIS A 46 -1.71 1.40 3.76
N SER A 47 -1.42 0.64 4.82
CA SER A 47 -0.49 1.03 5.88
C SER A 47 0.95 1.18 5.37
N PHE A 48 1.38 0.28 4.48
CA PHE A 48 2.71 0.32 3.85
C PHE A 48 2.84 1.47 2.86
N ILE A 49 1.77 1.82 2.14
CA ILE A 49 1.69 3.04 1.33
C ILE A 49 1.81 4.27 2.25
N TRP A 50 1.06 4.32 3.35
CA TRP A 50 1.16 5.47 4.28
C TRP A 50 2.55 5.61 4.88
N LEU A 51 3.18 4.50 5.27
CA LEU A 51 4.56 4.48 5.74
C LEU A 51 5.54 5.09 4.73
N TYR A 52 5.31 4.89 3.43
CA TYR A 52 6.12 5.51 2.37
C TYR A 52 5.96 7.01 2.41
N TYR A 53 4.73 7.53 2.47
CA TYR A 53 4.50 8.97 2.57
C TYR A 53 5.04 9.57 3.87
N MET A 54 4.87 8.89 5.01
CA MET A 54 5.38 9.31 6.32
C MET A 54 6.91 9.49 6.33
N THR A 55 7.65 8.66 5.59
CA THR A 55 9.11 8.66 5.57
C THR A 55 9.69 9.44 4.39
N ARG A 56 9.06 9.38 3.22
CA ARG A 56 9.52 10.05 2.01
C ARG A 56 9.14 11.52 1.94
N PHE A 57 7.95 11.86 2.44
CA PHE A 57 7.41 13.22 2.41
C PHE A 57 7.09 13.68 3.84
N PRO A 58 8.11 13.87 4.70
CA PRO A 58 7.88 14.07 6.13
C PRO A 58 7.11 15.37 6.46
N ASN A 59 7.11 16.32 5.54
CA ASN A 59 6.36 17.58 5.63
C ASN A 59 4.95 17.52 5.01
N MET A 60 4.51 16.34 4.55
CA MET A 60 3.20 16.14 3.94
C MET A 60 2.27 15.38 4.90
N ASN A 61 1.41 16.11 5.60
CA ASN A 61 0.39 15.52 6.44
C ASN A 61 -0.77 15.02 5.57
N LEU A 62 -1.04 13.72 5.63
CA LEU A 62 -2.21 13.11 5.01
C LEU A 62 -2.73 11.99 5.91
N HIS A 63 -3.95 11.54 5.63
CA HIS A 63 -4.57 10.43 6.33
C HIS A 63 -4.94 9.32 5.35
N ILE A 64 -4.46 8.10 5.59
CA ILE A 64 -4.93 6.90 4.90
C ILE A 64 -5.83 6.12 5.85
N LEU A 65 -7.03 5.76 5.39
CA LEU A 65 -8.05 5.08 6.18
C LEU A 65 -8.45 3.77 5.53
N ASN A 66 -8.56 2.73 6.36
CA ASN A 66 -9.08 1.43 5.97
C ASN A 66 -10.61 1.45 6.01
N ALA A 67 -11.23 1.13 4.87
CA ALA A 67 -12.66 0.85 4.74
C ALA A 67 -12.90 -0.54 4.14
N GLY A 68 -12.02 -1.49 4.45
CA GLY A 68 -12.20 -2.90 4.16
C GLY A 68 -13.09 -3.60 5.17
N ILE A 69 -13.94 -4.52 4.70
CA ILE A 69 -14.68 -5.46 5.55
C ILE A 69 -14.57 -6.87 4.97
N GLY A 70 -14.19 -7.84 5.80
CA GLY A 70 -14.09 -9.24 5.39
C GLY A 70 -15.42 -9.83 4.89
N GLY A 71 -15.40 -10.43 3.70
CA GLY A 71 -16.57 -11.04 3.06
C GLY A 71 -17.25 -10.17 2.01
N ASP A 72 -17.01 -8.86 2.01
CA ASP A 72 -17.69 -7.93 1.11
C ASP A 72 -17.54 -8.28 -0.38
N THR A 73 -18.68 -8.21 -1.07
CA THR A 73 -18.85 -8.03 -2.51
C THR A 73 -19.11 -6.55 -2.84
N ALA A 74 -19.20 -6.20 -4.11
CA ALA A 74 -19.60 -4.87 -4.56
C ALA A 74 -20.97 -4.43 -4.04
N PHE A 75 -21.86 -5.38 -3.72
CA PHE A 75 -23.17 -5.08 -3.14
C PHE A 75 -23.05 -4.63 -1.68
N ASP A 76 -22.34 -5.39 -0.85
CA ASP A 76 -22.13 -5.07 0.56
C ASP A 76 -21.40 -3.71 0.70
N MET A 77 -20.40 -3.48 -0.15
CA MET A 77 -19.72 -2.19 -0.24
C MET A 77 -20.68 -1.04 -0.58
N TYR A 78 -21.62 -1.26 -1.51
CA TYR A 78 -22.65 -0.28 -1.86
C TYR A 78 -23.56 0.03 -0.67
N GLU A 79 -23.97 -0.97 0.11
CA GLU A 79 -24.88 -0.82 1.24
C GLU A 79 -24.31 0.01 2.39
N ARG A 80 -22.98 -0.04 2.60
CA ARG A 80 -22.31 0.69 3.68
C ARG A 80 -21.61 1.98 3.27
N LEU A 81 -21.80 2.44 2.02
CA LEU A 81 -21.11 3.63 1.51
C LEU A 81 -21.31 4.84 2.39
N ASP A 82 -22.54 5.17 2.76
CA ASP A 82 -22.83 6.39 3.51
C ASP A 82 -22.18 6.36 4.89
N ASP A 83 -22.37 5.26 5.62
CA ASP A 83 -22.06 5.19 7.04
C ASP A 83 -20.63 4.76 7.36
N ASP A 84 -19.93 4.05 6.47
CA ASP A 84 -18.53 3.63 6.68
C ASP A 84 -17.53 4.20 5.67
N VAL A 85 -17.96 4.70 4.51
CA VAL A 85 -17.03 5.20 3.50
C VAL A 85 -17.10 6.72 3.38
N PHE A 86 -18.27 7.26 3.08
CA PHE A 86 -18.50 8.69 2.89
C PHE A 86 -18.48 9.45 4.21
N SER A 87 -18.88 8.81 5.32
CA SER A 87 -18.73 9.34 6.68
C SER A 87 -17.27 9.68 7.04
N LYS A 88 -16.29 9.05 6.36
CA LYS A 88 -14.86 9.36 6.52
C LYS A 88 -14.41 10.59 5.73
N ASN A 89 -15.30 11.23 4.95
CA ASN A 89 -15.03 12.40 4.12
C ASN A 89 -13.79 12.24 3.21
N PRO A 90 -13.81 11.26 2.27
CA PRO A 90 -12.67 11.02 1.40
C PRO A 90 -12.44 12.19 0.44
N THR A 91 -11.20 12.69 0.38
CA THR A 91 -10.74 13.50 -0.76
C THR A 91 -10.30 12.61 -1.91
N THR A 92 -9.79 11.42 -1.60
CA THR A 92 -9.45 10.36 -2.55
C THR A 92 -10.08 9.05 -2.07
N LEU A 93 -10.80 8.35 -2.94
CA LEU A 93 -11.44 7.06 -2.65
C LEU A 93 -10.91 6.01 -3.62
N ILE A 94 -10.18 5.03 -3.07
CA ILE A 94 -9.72 3.85 -3.79
C ILE A 94 -10.77 2.76 -3.60
N VAL A 95 -11.20 2.13 -4.69
CA VAL A 95 -12.23 1.09 -4.69
C VAL A 95 -11.68 -0.18 -5.31
N THR A 96 -11.70 -1.28 -4.54
CA THR A 96 -11.25 -2.60 -5.01
C THR A 96 -12.19 -3.71 -4.55
N PHE A 97 -12.54 -4.61 -5.47
CA PHE A 97 -13.44 -5.74 -5.21
C PHE A 97 -13.25 -6.83 -6.28
N GLY A 98 -14.00 -7.94 -6.19
CA GLY A 98 -14.00 -9.03 -7.17
C GLY A 98 -13.60 -10.39 -6.61
N MET A 99 -12.84 -10.42 -5.50
CA MET A 99 -12.41 -11.70 -4.90
C MET A 99 -13.59 -12.50 -4.35
N ASN A 100 -14.49 -11.89 -3.58
CA ASN A 100 -15.71 -12.58 -3.11
C ASN A 100 -16.76 -12.67 -4.22
N ASP A 101 -16.90 -11.61 -5.01
CA ASP A 101 -17.90 -11.51 -6.08
C ASP A 101 -17.76 -12.62 -7.13
N SER A 102 -16.53 -13.06 -7.40
CA SER A 102 -16.25 -14.14 -8.35
C SER A 102 -16.67 -15.52 -7.85
N GLY A 103 -17.05 -15.71 -6.58
CA GLY A 103 -17.50 -16.98 -6.03
C GLY A 103 -16.37 -17.98 -5.72
N TYR A 104 -16.70 -19.17 -5.18
CA TYR A 104 -15.70 -20.10 -4.63
C TYR A 104 -15.85 -21.55 -5.11
N GLN A 105 -16.46 -22.44 -4.32
CA GLN A 105 -16.30 -23.88 -4.48
C GLN A 105 -16.95 -24.44 -5.75
N GLU A 106 -17.95 -23.74 -6.28
CA GLU A 106 -18.73 -24.15 -7.45
C GLU A 106 -17.90 -24.21 -8.75
N TYR A 107 -16.73 -23.54 -8.81
CA TYR A 107 -15.79 -23.70 -9.93
C TYR A 107 -15.30 -25.15 -10.12
N ASN A 108 -15.31 -25.95 -9.06
CA ASN A 108 -14.90 -27.36 -9.10
C ASN A 108 -16.06 -28.33 -9.32
N GLY A 109 -17.29 -27.82 -9.49
CA GLY A 109 -18.46 -28.61 -9.86
C GLY A 109 -18.58 -28.87 -11.37
N ASP A 110 -19.68 -29.49 -11.77
CA ASP A 110 -19.91 -29.95 -13.16
C ASP A 110 -19.94 -28.81 -14.20
N ASP A 111 -20.23 -27.58 -13.78
CA ASP A 111 -20.38 -26.43 -14.68
C ASP A 111 -19.79 -25.12 -14.10
N GLY A 112 -18.51 -25.18 -13.72
CA GLY A 112 -17.77 -24.02 -13.20
C GLY A 112 -17.72 -22.83 -14.16
N ALA A 113 -17.78 -23.06 -15.48
CA ALA A 113 -17.78 -22.00 -16.48
C ALA A 113 -19.09 -21.19 -16.47
N ARG A 114 -20.25 -21.86 -16.42
CA ARG A 114 -21.53 -21.15 -16.27
C ARG A 114 -21.62 -20.42 -14.94
N PHE A 115 -21.15 -21.03 -13.85
CA PHE A 115 -21.09 -20.37 -12.55
C PHE A 115 -20.27 -19.06 -12.60
N GLY A 116 -19.09 -19.11 -13.21
CA GLY A 116 -18.24 -17.92 -13.39
C GLY A 116 -18.92 -16.82 -14.22
N GLU A 117 -19.69 -17.19 -15.25
CA GLU A 117 -20.46 -16.23 -16.05
C GLU A 117 -21.64 -15.62 -15.26
N GLU A 118 -22.34 -16.41 -14.45
CA GLU A 118 -23.40 -15.93 -13.55
C GLU A 118 -22.82 -14.93 -12.55
N LYS A 119 -21.70 -15.26 -11.91
CA LYS A 119 -21.01 -14.38 -10.97
C LYS A 119 -20.48 -13.11 -11.60
N TYR A 120 -19.92 -13.18 -12.80
CA TYR A 120 -19.53 -11.99 -13.56
C TYR A 120 -20.72 -11.03 -13.78
N ARG A 121 -21.88 -11.55 -14.20
CA ARG A 121 -23.08 -10.73 -14.45
C ARG A 121 -23.65 -10.12 -13.18
N GLU A 122 -23.71 -10.89 -12.11
CA GLU A 122 -24.12 -10.44 -10.78
C GLU A 122 -23.20 -9.30 -10.29
N THR A 123 -21.90 -9.51 -10.36
CA THR A 123 -20.89 -8.51 -9.99
C THR A 123 -21.07 -7.22 -10.77
N HIS A 124 -21.22 -7.33 -12.10
CA HIS A 124 -21.40 -6.15 -12.95
C HIS A 124 -22.67 -5.38 -12.59
N LYS A 125 -23.78 -6.07 -12.30
CA LYS A 125 -25.03 -5.44 -11.84
C LYS A 125 -24.84 -4.68 -10.53
N ASN A 126 -24.20 -5.30 -9.54
CA ASN A 126 -23.98 -4.68 -8.23
C ASN A 126 -23.00 -3.50 -8.34
N PHE A 127 -21.96 -3.63 -9.17
CA PHE A 127 -21.06 -2.53 -9.47
C PHE A 127 -21.79 -1.31 -10.06
N LYS A 128 -22.83 -1.49 -10.89
CA LYS A 128 -23.60 -0.34 -11.41
C LYS A 128 -24.34 0.44 -10.32
N LEU A 129 -24.73 -0.21 -9.22
CA LEU A 129 -25.28 0.49 -8.04
C LEU A 129 -24.20 1.32 -7.35
N LEU A 130 -23.05 0.70 -7.08
CA LEU A 130 -21.87 1.36 -6.51
C LEU A 130 -21.40 2.54 -7.37
N GLU A 131 -21.19 2.32 -8.66
CA GLU A 131 -20.80 3.34 -9.65
C GLU A 131 -21.77 4.54 -9.64
N GLY A 132 -23.09 4.27 -9.60
CA GLY A 132 -24.12 5.31 -9.52
C GLY A 132 -24.01 6.19 -8.27
N ARG A 133 -23.49 5.66 -7.16
CA ARG A 133 -23.21 6.43 -5.93
C ARG A 133 -21.90 7.21 -6.06
N LEU A 134 -20.84 6.59 -6.57
CA LEU A 134 -19.54 7.23 -6.75
C LEU A 134 -19.62 8.46 -7.67
N LYS A 135 -20.41 8.39 -8.75
CA LYS A 135 -20.64 9.52 -9.68
C LYS A 135 -21.30 10.74 -9.04
N LYS A 136 -21.96 10.57 -7.90
CA LYS A 136 -22.62 11.67 -7.17
C LYS A 136 -21.67 12.40 -6.22
N LEU A 137 -20.46 11.87 -5.98
CA LEU A 137 -19.47 12.54 -5.14
C LEU A 137 -18.88 13.73 -5.90
N SER A 138 -19.02 14.92 -5.34
CA SER A 138 -18.32 16.13 -5.77
C SER A 138 -17.07 16.33 -4.94
N GLY A 139 -15.92 16.57 -5.56
CA GLY A 139 -14.68 16.87 -4.86
C GLY A 139 -13.90 15.65 -4.32
N THR A 140 -14.39 14.43 -4.57
CA THR A 140 -13.64 13.20 -4.28
C THR A 140 -13.03 12.64 -5.57
N LYS A 141 -11.70 12.44 -5.55
CA LYS A 141 -10.97 11.73 -6.61
C LYS A 141 -11.24 10.23 -6.48
N ILE A 142 -11.75 9.61 -7.54
CA ILE A 142 -12.03 8.18 -7.57
C ILE A 142 -10.88 7.45 -8.25
N VAL A 143 -10.40 6.38 -7.60
CA VAL A 143 -9.40 5.46 -8.14
C VAL A 143 -9.99 4.05 -8.15
N MET A 144 -10.21 3.49 -9.33
CA MET A 144 -10.55 2.07 -9.47
C MET A 144 -9.27 1.25 -9.38
N MET A 145 -9.20 0.31 -8.44
CA MET A 145 -8.04 -0.56 -8.25
C MET A 145 -8.45 -2.01 -8.50
N GLY A 146 -8.00 -2.57 -9.62
CA GLY A 146 -8.14 -3.98 -9.94
C GLY A 146 -7.54 -4.84 -8.83
N GLY A 147 -8.34 -5.73 -8.24
CA GLY A 147 -7.94 -6.49 -7.05
C GLY A 147 -6.77 -7.44 -7.30
N SER A 148 -5.98 -7.72 -6.25
CA SER A 148 -4.93 -8.75 -6.30
C SER A 148 -5.49 -10.10 -6.75
N PRO A 149 -4.71 -10.93 -7.46
CA PRO A 149 -5.25 -12.11 -8.13
C PRO A 149 -5.57 -13.23 -7.15
N TYR A 150 -6.45 -14.13 -7.60
CA TYR A 150 -6.55 -15.47 -7.05
C TYR A 150 -5.46 -16.35 -7.70
N ASP A 151 -4.60 -16.98 -6.89
CA ASP A 151 -3.51 -17.81 -7.41
C ASP A 151 -3.99 -19.24 -7.73
N GLY A 152 -4.54 -19.41 -8.92
CA GLY A 152 -5.01 -20.71 -9.42
C GLY A 152 -3.90 -21.69 -9.84
N VAL A 153 -2.63 -21.31 -9.79
CA VAL A 153 -1.51 -22.08 -10.38
C VAL A 153 -0.58 -22.67 -9.33
N ALA A 154 -0.37 -21.99 -8.20
CA ALA A 154 0.50 -22.49 -7.12
C ALA A 154 0.15 -23.93 -6.68
N LYS A 155 1.15 -24.75 -6.36
CA LYS A 155 0.95 -26.09 -5.77
C LYS A 155 1.00 -25.98 -4.26
N ILE A 156 -0.17 -25.94 -3.63
CA ILE A 156 -0.28 -25.76 -2.17
C ILE A 156 -0.95 -26.99 -1.56
N ASP A 157 -0.24 -27.63 -0.64
CA ASP A 157 -0.72 -28.83 0.04
C ASP A 157 -2.00 -28.55 0.83
N GLY A 158 -3.00 -29.42 0.65
CA GLY A 158 -4.30 -29.28 1.31
C GLY A 158 -5.19 -28.16 0.77
N ASN A 159 -4.80 -27.47 -0.31
CA ASN A 159 -5.60 -26.41 -0.92
C ASN A 159 -5.83 -26.64 -2.43
N THR A 160 -7.04 -27.10 -2.77
CA THR A 160 -7.48 -27.35 -4.15
C THR A 160 -7.76 -26.05 -4.89
N ALA A 161 -7.14 -25.86 -6.06
CA ALA A 161 -7.34 -24.68 -6.87
C ALA A 161 -8.74 -24.61 -7.52
N LEU A 162 -9.38 -23.45 -7.43
CA LEU A 162 -10.60 -23.06 -8.14
C LEU A 162 -10.27 -22.62 -9.58
N ARG A 163 -10.39 -23.53 -10.54
CA ARG A 163 -10.04 -23.26 -11.94
C ARG A 163 -11.01 -22.27 -12.57
N GLY A 164 -10.51 -21.24 -13.24
CA GLY A 164 -11.32 -20.20 -13.90
C GLY A 164 -11.70 -19.00 -13.02
N LYS A 165 -11.47 -19.07 -11.70
CA LYS A 165 -11.78 -17.96 -10.79
C LYS A 165 -11.03 -16.66 -11.13
N ASN A 166 -9.72 -16.74 -11.37
CA ASN A 166 -8.95 -15.54 -11.72
C ASN A 166 -9.31 -15.00 -13.11
N ASP A 167 -9.79 -15.84 -14.03
CA ASP A 167 -10.24 -15.38 -15.35
C ASP A 167 -11.49 -14.49 -15.22
N VAL A 168 -12.41 -14.85 -14.31
CA VAL A 168 -13.55 -14.00 -13.95
C VAL A 168 -13.08 -12.73 -13.27
N MET A 169 -12.10 -12.80 -12.38
CA MET A 169 -11.51 -11.59 -11.76
C MET A 169 -10.90 -10.64 -12.79
N GLN A 170 -10.17 -11.14 -13.78
CA GLN A 170 -9.60 -10.32 -14.85
C GLN A 170 -10.70 -9.63 -15.68
N ARG A 171 -11.84 -10.30 -15.92
CA ARG A 171 -13.00 -9.68 -16.56
C ARG A 171 -13.65 -8.61 -15.67
N ILE A 172 -13.64 -8.79 -14.34
CA ILE A 172 -14.09 -7.77 -13.39
C ILE A 172 -13.20 -6.53 -13.47
N VAL A 173 -11.87 -6.72 -13.40
CA VAL A 173 -10.87 -5.65 -13.58
C VAL A 173 -11.09 -4.92 -14.90
N ALA A 174 -11.38 -5.64 -16.00
CA ALA A 174 -11.61 -5.04 -17.30
C ALA A 174 -12.82 -4.08 -17.32
N PHE A 175 -13.95 -4.41 -16.68
CA PHE A 175 -15.07 -3.47 -16.63
C PHE A 175 -14.83 -2.32 -15.64
N GLN A 176 -14.06 -2.53 -14.58
CA GLN A 176 -13.65 -1.45 -13.66
C GLN A 176 -12.80 -0.42 -14.42
N LYS A 177 -11.83 -0.88 -15.21
CA LYS A 177 -11.01 -0.04 -16.10
C LYS A 177 -11.88 0.74 -17.08
N LYS A 178 -12.79 0.06 -17.78
CA LYS A 178 -13.71 0.70 -18.73
C LYS A 178 -14.57 1.77 -18.07
N SER A 179 -15.10 1.50 -16.88
CA SER A 179 -15.87 2.49 -16.11
C SER A 179 -15.00 3.67 -15.69
N ALA A 180 -13.74 3.44 -15.31
CA ALA A 180 -12.81 4.52 -14.99
C ALA A 180 -12.54 5.41 -16.22
N GLU A 181 -12.33 4.82 -17.39
CA GLU A 181 -12.22 5.54 -18.67
C GLU A 181 -13.49 6.38 -18.98
N GLU A 182 -14.67 5.78 -18.85
CA GLU A 182 -15.96 6.43 -19.14
C GLU A 182 -16.30 7.58 -18.18
N ASN A 183 -15.90 7.48 -16.91
CA ASN A 183 -16.18 8.49 -15.90
C ASN A 183 -14.98 9.40 -15.59
N ASN A 184 -13.89 9.31 -16.36
CA ASN A 184 -12.65 10.06 -16.14
C ASN A 184 -12.08 9.89 -14.72
N TRP A 185 -12.13 8.67 -14.21
CA TRP A 185 -11.49 8.25 -12.96
C TRP A 185 -10.08 7.72 -13.21
N GLN A 186 -9.30 7.61 -12.13
CA GLN A 186 -8.01 6.97 -12.17
C GLN A 186 -8.17 5.46 -12.09
N PHE A 187 -7.21 4.71 -12.64
CA PHE A 187 -7.23 3.25 -12.59
C PHE A 187 -5.83 2.68 -12.41
N LEU A 188 -5.72 1.62 -11.60
CA LEU A 188 -4.56 0.74 -11.57
C LEU A 188 -4.98 -0.73 -11.53
N ASP A 189 -4.12 -1.63 -11.99
CA ASP A 189 -4.35 -3.08 -11.92
C ASP A 189 -3.30 -3.75 -11.05
N LEU A 190 -3.73 -4.44 -9.99
CA LEU A 190 -2.86 -5.33 -9.21
C LEU A 190 -2.90 -6.78 -9.72
N ASN A 191 -3.95 -7.20 -10.45
CA ASN A 191 -4.15 -8.58 -10.87
C ASN A 191 -3.01 -9.04 -11.79
N ALA A 192 -2.88 -8.40 -12.96
CA ALA A 192 -1.89 -8.78 -13.96
C ALA A 192 -0.44 -8.78 -13.44
N PRO A 193 0.08 -7.68 -12.84
CA PRO A 193 1.48 -7.66 -12.39
C PRO A 193 1.77 -8.68 -11.29
N MET A 194 0.85 -8.89 -10.34
CA MET A 194 1.05 -9.92 -9.32
C MET A 194 0.97 -11.33 -9.89
N THR A 195 0.10 -11.59 -10.87
CA THR A 195 0.08 -12.87 -11.61
C THR A 195 1.39 -13.11 -12.32
N THR A 196 1.98 -12.08 -12.97
CA THR A 196 3.30 -12.19 -13.61
C THR A 196 4.41 -12.51 -12.60
N ILE A 197 4.39 -11.88 -11.42
CA ILE A 197 5.35 -12.19 -10.35
C ILE A 197 5.19 -13.64 -9.89
N ASN A 198 3.97 -14.10 -9.59
CA ASN A 198 3.70 -15.48 -9.22
C ASN A 198 4.24 -16.46 -10.27
N GLN A 199 3.88 -16.28 -11.54
CA GLN A 199 4.33 -17.16 -12.63
C GLN A 199 5.86 -17.23 -12.76
N LYS A 200 6.54 -16.09 -12.63
CA LYS A 200 8.01 -16.01 -12.72
C LYS A 200 8.69 -16.87 -11.65
N PHE A 201 8.25 -16.78 -10.40
CA PHE A 201 8.87 -17.50 -9.29
C PHE A 201 8.37 -18.96 -9.19
N GLN A 202 7.14 -19.23 -9.61
CA GLN A 202 6.58 -20.58 -9.72
C GLN A 202 7.32 -21.48 -10.71
N ALA A 203 8.03 -20.91 -11.68
CA ALA A 203 8.88 -21.66 -12.59
C ALA A 203 10.02 -22.42 -11.89
N ASN A 204 10.47 -21.93 -10.73
CA ASN A 204 11.54 -22.56 -9.94
C ASN A 204 11.03 -23.20 -8.65
N ASP A 205 10.00 -22.62 -8.04
CA ASP A 205 9.34 -23.15 -6.85
C ASP A 205 7.83 -23.23 -7.11
N PRO A 206 7.29 -24.39 -7.53
CA PRO A 206 5.87 -24.52 -7.86
C PRO A 206 4.90 -24.18 -6.72
N GLY A 207 5.36 -24.18 -5.46
CA GLY A 207 4.55 -23.78 -4.30
C GLY A 207 4.60 -22.28 -4.00
N PHE A 208 5.45 -21.52 -4.68
CA PHE A 208 5.59 -20.09 -4.51
C PHE A 208 4.26 -19.37 -4.78
N THR A 209 3.92 -18.44 -3.90
CA THR A 209 2.81 -17.51 -4.10
C THR A 209 2.99 -16.25 -3.25
N ILE A 210 2.61 -15.09 -3.78
CA ILE A 210 2.41 -13.85 -3.02
C ILE A 210 0.95 -13.63 -2.61
N CYS A 211 0.06 -14.61 -2.85
CA CYS A 211 -1.37 -14.56 -2.54
C CYS A 211 -1.75 -15.38 -1.29
N GLY A 212 -0.75 -15.75 -0.47
CA GLY A 212 -0.94 -16.56 0.74
C GLY A 212 -1.26 -18.04 0.46
N LEU A 213 -1.24 -18.84 1.53
CA LEU A 213 -1.44 -20.30 1.43
C LEU A 213 -2.88 -20.70 1.05
N ASP A 214 -3.83 -19.76 1.15
CA ASP A 214 -5.19 -19.99 0.68
C ASP A 214 -5.44 -19.50 -0.75
N ARG A 215 -4.40 -18.98 -1.43
CA ARG A 215 -4.42 -18.40 -2.78
C ARG A 215 -5.19 -17.08 -2.89
N ILE A 216 -5.72 -16.57 -1.79
CA ILE A 216 -6.67 -15.46 -1.75
C ILE A 216 -6.08 -14.26 -1.00
N HIS A 217 -5.53 -14.49 0.20
CA HIS A 217 -5.09 -13.43 1.11
C HIS A 217 -3.57 -13.31 1.11
N PRO A 218 -3.00 -12.27 0.45
CA PRO A 218 -1.58 -11.96 0.55
C PRO A 218 -1.08 -11.91 2.00
N GLU A 219 0.11 -12.46 2.24
CA GLU A 219 0.83 -12.21 3.50
C GLU A 219 1.52 -10.84 3.46
N ASN A 220 2.36 -10.52 4.45
CA ASN A 220 3.01 -9.20 4.54
C ASN A 220 3.87 -8.90 3.30
N ASP A 221 4.54 -9.89 2.72
CA ASP A 221 5.32 -9.73 1.48
C ASP A 221 4.43 -9.38 0.29
N GLY A 222 3.31 -10.07 0.13
CA GLY A 222 2.35 -9.80 -0.95
C GLY A 222 1.68 -8.43 -0.80
N HIS A 223 1.37 -8.01 0.43
CA HIS A 223 0.92 -6.65 0.69
C HIS A 223 1.99 -5.59 0.41
N MET A 224 3.26 -5.90 0.62
CA MET A 224 4.36 -5.00 0.23
C MET A 224 4.50 -4.92 -1.30
N VAL A 225 4.28 -6.02 -2.03
CA VAL A 225 4.20 -6.00 -3.50
C VAL A 225 3.03 -5.12 -3.98
N MET A 226 1.86 -5.23 -3.37
CA MET A 226 0.72 -4.35 -3.68
C MET A 226 1.06 -2.87 -3.43
N ALA A 227 1.68 -2.56 -2.29
CA ALA A 227 2.10 -1.20 -1.96
C ALA A 227 3.12 -0.66 -2.97
N TYR A 228 4.12 -1.45 -3.35
CA TYR A 228 5.10 -1.10 -4.38
C TYR A 228 4.44 -0.81 -5.74
N LEU A 229 3.54 -1.68 -6.21
CA LEU A 229 2.86 -1.49 -7.49
C LEU A 229 1.99 -0.23 -7.47
N PHE A 230 1.31 0.04 -6.37
CA PHE A 230 0.53 1.27 -6.19
C PHE A 230 1.42 2.52 -6.23
N LEU A 231 2.52 2.53 -5.47
CA LEU A 231 3.47 3.64 -5.45
C LEU A 231 4.14 3.85 -6.82
N LYS A 232 4.38 2.76 -7.55
CA LYS A 232 4.95 2.80 -8.91
C LYS A 232 3.98 3.43 -9.90
N GLU A 233 2.69 3.10 -9.80
CA GLU A 233 1.65 3.75 -10.60
C GLU A 233 1.55 5.26 -10.29
N GLN A 234 1.88 5.67 -9.06
CA GLN A 234 2.03 7.08 -8.67
C GLN A 234 3.32 7.76 -9.19
N GLY A 235 4.15 7.04 -9.96
CA GLY A 235 5.42 7.54 -10.48
C GLY A 235 6.47 7.80 -9.40
N LEU A 236 6.44 7.04 -8.29
CA LEU A 236 7.37 7.18 -7.18
C LEU A 236 8.62 6.29 -7.31
N ASP A 237 8.75 5.54 -8.41
CA ASP A 237 9.85 4.63 -8.75
C ASP A 237 11.13 5.33 -9.25
N SER A 238 11.12 6.67 -9.30
CA SER A 238 12.31 7.50 -9.54
C SER A 238 12.67 8.38 -8.34
N ASN A 239 11.93 8.29 -7.23
CA ASN A 239 12.18 9.12 -6.05
C ASN A 239 13.25 8.49 -5.17
N VAL A 240 14.43 9.11 -5.14
CA VAL A 240 15.52 8.75 -4.23
C VAL A 240 15.22 9.23 -2.80
N VAL A 241 15.77 8.54 -1.80
CA VAL A 241 15.84 9.04 -0.41
C VAL A 241 16.83 10.21 -0.40
N ALA A 242 18.01 9.96 -0.94
CA ALA A 242 19.05 10.95 -1.23
C ALA A 242 20.06 10.34 -2.22
N ASP A 243 20.72 11.17 -3.02
CA ASP A 243 21.90 10.77 -3.80
C ASP A 243 22.94 11.89 -3.73
N PHE A 244 24.12 11.59 -3.19
CA PHE A 244 25.17 12.59 -3.07
C PHE A 244 26.55 12.01 -3.34
N GLU A 245 27.42 12.88 -3.86
CA GLU A 245 28.82 12.59 -4.08
C GLU A 245 29.71 13.63 -3.42
N VAL A 246 30.65 13.17 -2.60
CA VAL A 246 31.71 13.99 -1.99
C VAL A 246 33.06 13.62 -2.57
N ASN A 247 33.82 14.60 -3.04
CA ASN A 247 35.20 14.39 -3.46
C ASN A 247 36.15 14.63 -2.27
N ALA A 248 36.83 13.58 -1.82
CA ALA A 248 37.74 13.62 -0.68
C ALA A 248 39.03 14.40 -0.93
N SER A 249 39.47 14.52 -2.20
CA SER A 249 40.66 15.27 -2.59
C SER A 249 40.42 16.78 -2.54
N ASP A 250 39.29 17.20 -3.10
CA ASP A 250 38.96 18.62 -3.26
C ASP A 250 38.11 19.16 -2.08
N LYS A 251 37.63 18.26 -1.21
CA LYS A 251 36.75 18.55 -0.06
C LYS A 251 35.49 19.29 -0.50
N SER A 252 34.92 18.84 -1.61
CA SER A 252 33.79 19.49 -2.27
C SER A 252 32.64 18.51 -2.49
N VAL A 253 31.44 19.08 -2.62
CA VAL A 253 30.24 18.36 -3.06
C VAL A 253 30.24 18.34 -4.59
N VAL A 254 30.20 17.15 -5.17
CA VAL A 254 30.11 16.96 -6.64
C VAL A 254 28.65 16.97 -7.07
N ARG A 255 27.79 16.30 -6.33
CA ARG A 255 26.32 16.37 -6.47
C ARG A 255 25.63 16.14 -5.13
N SER A 256 24.42 16.66 -5.00
CA SER A 256 23.52 16.41 -3.89
C SER A 256 22.07 16.52 -4.37
N ALA A 257 21.31 15.44 -4.22
CA ALA A 257 19.89 15.37 -4.53
C ALA A 257 19.14 14.94 -3.26
N ASN A 258 18.07 15.68 -2.94
CA ASN A 258 17.22 15.49 -1.75
C ASN A 258 17.98 15.52 -0.40
N CYS A 259 19.10 16.24 -0.35
CA CYS A 259 19.89 16.45 0.85
C CYS A 259 20.78 17.69 0.75
N GLU A 260 21.31 18.10 1.89
CA GLU A 260 22.39 19.08 2.03
C GLU A 260 23.64 18.39 2.59
N ILE A 261 24.78 18.64 1.96
CA ILE A 261 26.10 18.23 2.44
C ILE A 261 26.90 19.47 2.81
N SER A 262 27.45 19.51 4.03
CA SER A 262 28.21 20.66 4.52
C SER A 262 29.38 20.22 5.41
N ASN A 263 30.21 21.18 5.84
CA ASN A 263 31.30 20.96 6.81
C ASN A 263 32.25 19.81 6.44
N ILE A 264 32.61 19.70 5.16
CA ILE A 264 33.56 18.69 4.66
C ILE A 264 34.97 18.98 5.21
N ARG A 265 35.52 18.02 5.97
CA ARG A 265 36.80 18.12 6.65
C ARG A 265 37.60 16.83 6.48
N GLY A 266 38.91 16.93 6.69
CA GLY A 266 39.83 15.80 6.63
C GLY A 266 40.66 15.76 5.35
N ASN A 267 40.99 14.56 4.91
CA ASN A 267 41.87 14.24 3.79
C ASN A 267 41.46 12.92 3.12
N LYS A 268 42.27 12.43 2.17
CA LYS A 268 41.98 11.22 1.38
C LYS A 268 41.93 9.91 2.18
N GLY A 269 42.45 9.87 3.42
CA GLY A 269 42.44 8.70 4.30
C GLY A 269 41.46 8.82 5.48
N THR A 270 41.08 10.03 5.87
CA THR A 270 40.03 10.28 6.87
C THR A 270 39.18 11.45 6.42
N LEU A 271 37.91 11.23 6.10
CA LEU A 271 36.97 12.25 5.63
C LEU A 271 35.80 12.36 6.60
N SER A 272 35.30 13.56 6.86
CA SER A 272 34.05 13.74 7.59
C SER A 272 33.25 14.91 7.03
N PHE A 273 31.93 14.84 7.12
CA PHE A 273 31.03 15.89 6.66
C PHE A 273 29.68 15.76 7.36
N ASP A 274 28.90 16.82 7.30
CA ASP A 274 27.53 16.83 7.81
C ASP A 274 26.59 16.52 6.65
N TYR A 275 25.57 15.72 6.92
CA TYR A 275 24.57 15.26 5.98
C TYR A 275 23.18 15.53 6.55
N LEU A 276 22.36 16.30 5.85
CA LEU A 276 20.95 16.51 6.18
C LEU A 276 20.10 16.02 5.01
N ALA A 277 19.41 14.90 5.18
CA ALA A 277 18.44 14.42 4.20
C ALA A 277 17.13 15.24 4.29
N TYR A 278 16.31 15.21 3.25
CA TYR A 278 14.93 15.72 3.29
C TYR A 278 13.87 14.60 3.36
N SER A 279 14.32 13.34 3.36
CA SER A 279 13.51 12.14 3.52
C SER A 279 14.27 11.12 4.37
N LEU A 280 13.53 10.20 4.99
CA LEU A 280 14.09 9.02 5.65
C LEU A 280 14.09 7.81 4.69
N PRO A 281 15.00 6.83 4.90
CA PRO A 281 14.90 5.55 4.21
C PRO A 281 13.59 4.85 4.58
N TYR A 282 13.04 4.08 3.64
CA TYR A 282 11.86 3.25 3.90
C TYR A 282 12.26 2.05 4.79
N PRO A 283 11.66 1.91 5.97
CA PRO A 283 11.95 0.80 6.87
C PRO A 283 11.17 -0.45 6.44
N LEU A 284 11.84 -1.60 6.45
CA LEU A 284 11.23 -2.90 6.11
C LEU A 284 11.12 -3.77 7.36
N ASP A 285 9.90 -4.18 7.70
CA ASP A 285 9.67 -5.11 8.80
C ASP A 285 10.13 -6.52 8.41
N THR A 286 10.96 -7.11 9.26
CA THR A 286 11.50 -8.47 9.09
C THR A 286 10.70 -9.52 9.86
N ILE A 287 9.66 -9.10 10.60
CA ILE A 287 8.80 -10.00 11.36
C ILE A 287 7.59 -10.39 10.52
N PRO A 288 7.31 -11.69 10.33
CA PRO A 288 6.05 -12.15 9.75
C PRO A 288 4.91 -11.92 10.75
N ARG A 289 4.20 -10.79 10.61
CA ARG A 289 3.09 -10.41 11.50
C ARG A 289 1.77 -11.02 11.07
N GLY A 290 0.97 -11.43 12.03
CA GLY A 290 -0.34 -12.04 11.84
C GLY A 290 -0.36 -13.52 12.18
N TRP A 291 -1.56 -14.04 12.42
CA TRP A 291 -1.75 -15.45 12.76
C TRP A 291 -1.23 -16.35 11.64
N ASN A 292 -0.31 -17.26 11.96
CA ASN A 292 0.33 -18.19 11.03
C ASN A 292 1.09 -17.54 9.85
N ALA A 293 1.40 -16.25 9.91
CA ALA A 293 2.21 -15.59 8.89
C ALA A 293 3.61 -16.21 8.83
N ARG A 294 4.15 -16.38 7.62
CA ARG A 294 5.46 -16.98 7.36
C ARG A 294 6.41 -16.01 6.67
N LYS A 295 5.87 -15.04 5.94
CA LYS A 295 6.64 -14.04 5.18
C LYS A 295 6.43 -12.65 5.76
N SER A 296 7.54 -11.94 5.91
CA SER A 296 7.63 -10.57 6.40
C SER A 296 7.48 -9.56 5.26
N GLN A 297 7.36 -8.27 5.60
CA GLN A 297 7.35 -7.21 4.60
C GLN A 297 8.67 -7.18 3.79
N ALA A 298 9.81 -7.40 4.47
CA ALA A 298 11.14 -7.42 3.87
C ALA A 298 11.34 -8.55 2.85
N ASP A 299 10.60 -9.67 2.97
CA ASP A 299 10.71 -10.79 2.02
C ASP A 299 10.30 -10.39 0.59
N ALA A 300 9.48 -9.36 0.43
CA ALA A 300 9.09 -8.85 -0.87
C ALA A 300 10.29 -8.41 -1.73
N MET A 301 11.39 -7.97 -1.11
CA MET A 301 12.60 -7.52 -1.83
C MET A 301 13.23 -8.61 -2.69
N LYS A 302 12.88 -9.88 -2.46
CA LYS A 302 13.31 -11.02 -3.30
C LYS A 302 12.61 -11.02 -4.66
N TYR A 303 11.47 -10.33 -4.80
CA TYR A 303 10.56 -10.45 -5.94
C TYR A 303 10.40 -9.14 -6.72
N ILE A 304 10.60 -8.01 -6.06
CA ILE A 304 10.46 -6.66 -6.63
C ILE A 304 11.73 -5.83 -6.43
N PRO A 305 12.09 -4.95 -7.37
CA PRO A 305 13.27 -4.08 -7.28
C PRO A 305 12.98 -2.83 -6.43
N PHE A 306 12.33 -3.00 -5.26
CA PHE A 306 11.91 -1.86 -4.45
C PHE A 306 13.10 -1.11 -3.84
N MET A 307 14.17 -1.83 -3.49
CA MET A 307 15.38 -1.16 -3.00
C MET A 307 15.93 -0.24 -4.10
N GLU A 308 16.07 -0.74 -5.32
CA GLU A 308 16.61 -0.06 -6.50
C GLU A 308 15.74 1.11 -6.97
N GLU A 309 14.42 0.96 -6.96
CA GLU A 309 13.50 1.95 -7.52
C GLU A 309 12.98 2.96 -6.48
N MET A 310 12.83 2.56 -5.22
CA MET A 310 12.09 3.36 -4.23
C MET A 310 12.83 3.60 -2.92
N ASN A 311 13.94 2.91 -2.65
CA ASN A 311 14.66 3.03 -1.39
C ASN A 311 16.17 3.24 -1.58
N GLN A 312 16.52 4.27 -2.35
CA GLN A 312 17.90 4.64 -2.66
C GLN A 312 18.38 5.82 -1.81
N GLU A 313 19.23 5.57 -0.82
CA GLU A 313 19.99 6.58 -0.07
C GLU A 313 21.48 6.44 -0.41
N VAL A 314 21.88 6.90 -1.59
CA VAL A 314 23.19 6.59 -2.18
C VAL A 314 24.26 7.58 -1.74
N ILE A 315 25.29 7.07 -1.07
CA ILE A 315 26.54 7.77 -0.81
C ILE A 315 27.60 7.35 -1.82
N LYS A 316 28.16 8.32 -2.55
CA LYS A 316 29.38 8.14 -3.34
C LYS A 316 30.51 9.01 -2.78
N VAL A 317 31.70 8.45 -2.65
CA VAL A 317 32.90 9.19 -2.23
C VAL A 317 34.03 8.94 -3.22
N SER A 318 34.38 9.96 -3.98
CA SER A 318 35.47 9.94 -4.96
C SER A 318 36.75 10.53 -4.39
N GLY A 319 37.89 10.23 -5.01
CA GLY A 319 39.19 10.80 -4.61
C GLY A 319 39.76 10.29 -3.28
N LEU A 320 39.20 9.22 -2.71
CA LEU A 320 39.77 8.52 -1.55
C LEU A 320 41.09 7.83 -1.92
N GLN A 321 41.99 7.68 -0.95
CA GLN A 321 43.16 6.83 -1.13
C GLN A 321 42.71 5.37 -1.28
N LYS A 322 43.34 4.61 -2.17
CA LYS A 322 43.05 3.18 -2.33
C LYS A 322 43.16 2.44 -0.98
N GLY A 323 42.15 1.65 -0.64
CA GLY A 323 42.08 0.89 0.61
C GLY A 323 40.65 0.57 1.03
N ALA A 324 40.50 0.00 2.22
CA ALA A 324 39.21 -0.21 2.88
C ALA A 324 38.94 0.93 3.86
N TYR A 325 37.66 1.27 4.05
CA TYR A 325 37.20 2.33 4.95
C TYR A 325 36.09 1.79 5.83
N LYS A 326 36.11 2.19 7.10
CA LYS A 326 34.93 2.14 7.97
C LYS A 326 34.11 3.41 7.77
N ILE A 327 32.80 3.29 7.62
CA ILE A 327 31.88 4.43 7.71
C ILE A 327 31.26 4.45 9.10
N PHE A 328 31.24 5.64 9.68
CA PHE A 328 30.51 5.96 10.89
C PHE A 328 29.45 7.01 10.60
N ILE A 329 28.27 6.87 11.20
CA ILE A 329 27.24 7.92 11.22
C ILE A 329 26.89 8.18 12.68
N ASP A 330 27.03 9.43 13.13
CA ASP A 330 26.86 9.84 14.54
C ASP A 330 27.69 8.99 15.53
N ASN A 331 28.92 8.62 15.12
CA ASN A 331 29.86 7.74 15.83
C ASN A 331 29.49 6.25 15.89
N GLU A 332 28.40 5.82 15.25
CA GLU A 332 28.06 4.41 15.12
C GLU A 332 28.75 3.78 13.90
N GLU A 333 29.48 2.66 14.07
CA GLU A 333 30.10 1.93 12.95
C GLU A 333 29.02 1.24 12.12
N ILE A 334 28.82 1.73 10.89
CA ILE A 334 27.79 1.20 9.99
C ILE A 334 28.33 -0.06 9.29
N GLY A 335 29.50 0.08 8.67
CA GLY A 335 30.09 -1.01 7.89
C GLY A 335 31.45 -0.66 7.30
N LYS A 336 31.93 -1.56 6.44
CA LYS A 336 33.23 -1.48 5.78
C LYS A 336 33.07 -1.62 4.28
N TRP A 337 33.69 -0.72 3.52
CA TRP A 337 33.68 -0.73 2.07
C TRP A 337 35.05 -0.43 1.50
N SER A 338 35.34 -0.92 0.30
CA SER A 338 36.53 -0.47 -0.41
C SER A 338 36.33 0.94 -0.96
N SER A 339 37.43 1.65 -1.20
CA SER A 339 37.40 2.92 -1.94
C SER A 339 36.74 2.76 -3.33
N THR A 340 36.80 1.56 -3.92
CA THR A 340 36.16 1.27 -5.20
C THR A 340 34.65 1.20 -5.07
N ASP A 341 34.13 0.56 -4.02
CA ASP A 341 32.68 0.48 -3.75
C ASP A 341 32.13 1.87 -3.43
N LEU A 342 32.83 2.64 -2.60
CA LEU A 342 32.48 4.02 -2.30
C LEU A 342 32.51 4.92 -3.53
N ASN A 343 33.46 4.70 -4.44
CA ASN A 343 33.49 5.43 -5.71
C ASN A 343 32.41 4.97 -6.69
N LYS A 344 31.81 3.78 -6.53
CA LYS A 344 30.64 3.36 -7.31
C LYS A 344 29.35 3.92 -6.72
N GLY A 345 29.27 3.95 -5.40
CA GLY A 345 28.07 4.30 -4.64
C GLY A 345 27.63 3.13 -3.77
N VAL A 346 27.24 3.44 -2.53
CA VAL A 346 26.70 2.49 -1.55
C VAL A 346 25.33 2.99 -1.13
N ASN A 347 24.33 2.10 -1.07
CA ASN A 347 22.99 2.46 -0.61
C ASN A 347 22.88 2.34 0.92
N LEU A 348 22.84 3.46 1.63
CA LEU A 348 22.69 3.53 3.08
C LEU A 348 21.32 3.03 3.57
N ALA A 349 20.29 3.05 2.71
CA ALA A 349 18.96 2.56 3.09
C ALA A 349 18.91 1.04 3.29
N ALA A 350 19.93 0.30 2.81
CA ALA A 350 20.11 -1.12 3.10
C ALA A 350 20.82 -1.37 4.45
N GLU A 351 21.42 -0.33 5.04
CA GLU A 351 22.21 -0.42 6.26
C GLU A 351 21.34 -0.10 7.47
N THR A 352 20.75 -1.15 8.06
CA THR A 352 19.76 -1.00 9.14
C THR A 352 20.31 -0.36 10.41
N LYS A 353 21.64 -0.31 10.58
CA LYS A 353 22.32 0.32 11.72
C LYS A 353 22.37 1.85 11.63
N THR A 354 22.05 2.46 10.49
CA THR A 354 22.15 3.91 10.39
C THR A 354 21.14 4.58 11.34
N PRO A 355 21.51 5.69 12.01
CA PRO A 355 20.60 6.40 12.91
C PRO A 355 19.29 6.84 12.24
N GLN A 356 19.33 7.21 10.96
CA GLN A 356 18.13 7.55 10.19
C GLN A 356 17.26 6.33 9.84
N TYR A 357 17.85 5.14 9.65
CA TYR A 357 17.06 3.91 9.50
C TYR A 357 16.43 3.49 10.84
N GLN A 358 17.12 3.66 11.97
CA GLN A 358 16.54 3.44 13.30
C GLN A 358 15.38 4.41 13.59
N GLN A 359 15.51 5.67 13.19
CA GLN A 359 14.42 6.64 13.21
C GLN A 359 13.22 6.17 12.36
N ALA A 360 13.48 5.69 11.14
CA ALA A 360 12.44 5.14 10.27
C ALA A 360 11.76 3.89 10.89
N LEU A 361 12.51 2.97 11.49
CA LEU A 361 11.95 1.81 12.20
C LEU A 361 11.02 2.22 13.35
N SER A 362 11.35 3.28 14.08
CA SER A 362 10.46 3.81 15.12
C SER A 362 9.10 4.25 14.54
N ILE A 363 9.11 4.93 13.39
CA ILE A 363 7.88 5.32 12.65
C ILE A 363 7.11 4.09 12.17
N MET A 364 7.80 3.08 11.64
CA MET A 364 7.19 1.83 11.21
C MET A 364 6.43 1.14 12.36
N HIS A 365 7.05 1.04 13.54
CA HIS A 365 6.41 0.41 14.70
C HIS A 365 5.21 1.22 15.20
N LEU A 366 5.30 2.55 15.22
CA LEU A 366 4.15 3.39 15.53
C LEU A 366 3.01 3.19 14.52
N ASN A 367 3.32 3.14 13.23
CA ASN A 367 2.33 2.93 12.18
C ASN A 367 1.69 1.53 12.25
N GLU A 368 2.43 0.49 12.64
CA GLU A 368 1.87 -0.84 12.89
C GLU A 368 0.90 -0.83 14.08
N VAL A 369 1.27 -0.19 15.20
CA VAL A 369 0.35 -0.06 16.35
C VAL A 369 -0.91 0.68 15.92
N ARG A 370 -0.78 1.80 15.19
CA ARG A 370 -1.93 2.53 14.63
C ARG A 370 -2.83 1.62 13.78
N TRP A 371 -2.25 0.80 12.90
CA TRP A 371 -2.99 -0.16 12.09
C TRP A 371 -3.73 -1.20 12.94
N GLU A 372 -3.12 -1.71 14.03
CA GLU A 372 -3.78 -2.64 14.95
C GLU A 372 -5.01 -2.01 15.63
N ILE A 373 -4.92 -0.74 16.03
CA ILE A 373 -6.07 0.00 16.57
C ILE A 373 -7.17 0.15 15.50
N GLU A 374 -6.79 0.53 14.29
CA GLU A 374 -7.72 0.71 13.16
C GLU A 374 -8.47 -0.60 12.83
N ARG A 375 -7.79 -1.76 12.91
CA ARG A 375 -8.43 -3.07 12.76
C ARG A 375 -9.56 -3.30 13.75
N ASN A 376 -9.46 -2.84 15.00
CA ASN A 376 -10.57 -2.97 15.96
C ASN A 376 -11.82 -2.19 15.52
N PHE A 377 -11.65 -1.07 14.82
CA PHE A 377 -12.76 -0.34 14.19
C PHE A 377 -13.33 -1.08 12.98
N ARG A 378 -12.51 -1.84 12.24
CA ARG A 378 -12.98 -2.69 11.13
C ARG A 378 -13.77 -3.88 11.65
N ASP A 379 -13.29 -4.52 12.72
CA ASP A 379 -13.99 -5.59 13.43
C ASP A 379 -15.34 -5.11 13.99
N TYR A 380 -15.41 -3.88 14.52
CA TYR A 380 -16.68 -3.25 14.91
C TYR A 380 -17.58 -3.01 13.70
N ALA A 381 -17.05 -2.46 12.60
CA ALA A 381 -17.80 -2.23 11.37
C ALA A 381 -18.36 -3.54 10.78
N TRP A 382 -17.58 -4.62 10.81
CA TRP A 382 -18.01 -5.94 10.33
C TRP A 382 -19.29 -6.41 11.05
N ILE A 383 -19.39 -6.22 12.38
CA ILE A 383 -20.63 -6.55 13.09
C ILE A 383 -21.77 -5.58 12.73
N GLN A 384 -21.48 -4.29 12.59
CA GLN A 384 -22.50 -3.30 12.25
C GLN A 384 -23.17 -3.61 10.91
N PHE A 385 -22.38 -3.80 9.86
CA PHE A 385 -22.88 -3.98 8.50
C PHE A 385 -23.17 -5.45 8.18
N GLY A 386 -22.29 -6.37 8.59
CA GLY A 386 -22.43 -7.81 8.31
C GLY A 386 -23.37 -8.58 9.24
N PHE A 387 -23.88 -7.96 10.32
CA PHE A 387 -24.82 -8.63 11.23
C PHE A 387 -26.02 -7.76 11.64
N PHE A 388 -25.79 -6.53 12.10
CA PHE A 388 -26.86 -5.69 12.66
C PHE A 388 -27.71 -4.96 11.63
N GLN A 389 -27.16 -4.62 10.46
CA GLN A 389 -27.88 -3.91 9.41
C GLN A 389 -29.16 -4.63 8.99
N GLU A 390 -29.07 -5.91 8.64
CA GLU A 390 -30.23 -6.73 8.26
C GLU A 390 -31.23 -6.94 9.40
N ARG A 391 -30.81 -6.73 10.64
CA ARG A 391 -31.63 -6.90 11.85
C ARG A 391 -32.26 -5.59 12.33
N GLY A 392 -32.08 -4.50 11.61
CA GLY A 392 -32.57 -3.18 12.02
C GLY A 392 -31.90 -2.64 13.29
N LEU A 393 -30.69 -3.12 13.59
CA LEU A 393 -29.93 -2.76 14.79
C LEU A 393 -28.66 -1.97 14.45
N LEU A 394 -28.53 -1.47 13.22
CA LEU A 394 -27.39 -0.68 12.77
C LEU A 394 -27.15 0.50 13.71
N PHE A 395 -25.97 0.55 14.32
CA PHE A 395 -25.52 1.52 15.32
C PHE A 395 -26.39 1.65 16.58
N ALA A 396 -27.31 0.72 16.82
CA ALA A 396 -28.19 0.74 17.99
C ALA A 396 -27.41 0.70 19.31
N ASN A 397 -26.30 -0.07 19.35
CA ASN A 397 -25.30 -0.07 20.41
C ASN A 397 -25.88 -0.08 21.83
N ASN A 398 -26.84 -0.97 22.06
CA ASN A 398 -27.63 -1.03 23.28
C ASN A 398 -27.82 -2.49 23.75
N GLY A 399 -28.61 -2.68 24.81
CA GLY A 399 -28.89 -4.01 25.37
C GLY A 399 -29.46 -4.99 24.33
N ALA A 400 -30.36 -4.52 23.45
CA ALA A 400 -30.92 -5.35 22.39
C ALA A 400 -29.86 -5.82 21.37
N SER A 401 -28.81 -5.02 21.14
CA SER A 401 -27.68 -5.40 20.28
C SER A 401 -26.87 -6.55 20.90
N LEU A 402 -26.62 -6.49 22.21
CA LEU A 402 -25.94 -7.56 22.94
C LEU A 402 -26.77 -8.84 22.97
N GLU A 403 -28.07 -8.74 23.26
CA GLU A 403 -28.96 -9.90 23.25
C GLU A 403 -29.02 -10.58 21.87
N ALA A 404 -29.09 -9.78 20.80
CA ALA A 404 -29.10 -10.31 19.43
C ALA A 404 -27.77 -11.01 19.10
N LEU A 405 -26.63 -10.43 19.49
CA LEU A 405 -25.33 -11.02 19.26
C LEU A 405 -25.14 -12.31 20.06
N ASP A 406 -25.42 -12.27 21.37
CA ASP A 406 -25.18 -13.39 22.29
C ASP A 406 -26.03 -14.62 21.90
N LYS A 407 -27.24 -14.43 21.37
CA LYS A 407 -28.09 -15.52 20.81
C LYS A 407 -27.43 -16.30 19.67
N GLU A 408 -26.56 -15.66 18.89
CA GLU A 408 -25.94 -16.26 17.70
C GLU A 408 -24.49 -16.73 17.92
N THR A 409 -23.83 -16.27 18.98
CA THR A 409 -22.42 -16.64 19.26
C THR A 409 -22.19 -18.15 19.46
N GLY A 410 -23.21 -18.90 19.89
CA GLY A 410 -23.14 -20.36 20.02
C GLY A 410 -23.02 -21.09 18.67
N ASN A 411 -23.61 -20.51 17.62
CA ASN A 411 -23.71 -21.13 16.29
C ASN A 411 -22.76 -20.50 15.26
N ASN A 412 -22.22 -19.31 15.55
CA ASN A 412 -21.35 -18.57 14.65
C ASN A 412 -20.00 -18.24 15.31
N GLY A 413 -18.97 -18.99 14.94
CA GLY A 413 -17.61 -18.83 15.47
C GLY A 413 -17.00 -17.45 15.18
N TRP A 414 -17.38 -16.80 14.07
CA TRP A 414 -16.90 -15.48 13.71
C TRP A 414 -17.51 -14.39 14.59
N LEU A 415 -18.83 -14.44 14.82
CA LEU A 415 -19.49 -13.56 15.80
C LEU A 415 -18.92 -13.75 17.20
N ARG A 416 -18.66 -15.00 17.60
CA ARG A 416 -18.03 -15.30 18.90
C ARG A 416 -16.63 -14.67 19.02
N MET A 417 -15.83 -14.70 17.96
CA MET A 417 -14.50 -14.08 17.95
C MET A 417 -14.57 -12.55 18.09
N HIS A 418 -15.58 -11.92 17.48
CA HIS A 418 -15.73 -10.46 17.49
C HIS A 418 -16.50 -9.91 18.70
N ARG A 419 -17.18 -10.78 19.46
CA ARG A 419 -18.04 -10.38 20.59
C ARG A 419 -17.30 -9.50 21.59
N ASP A 420 -16.12 -9.92 22.04
CA ASP A 420 -15.37 -9.17 23.05
C ASP A 420 -15.00 -7.76 22.57
N ASN A 421 -14.54 -7.64 21.32
CA ASN A 421 -14.27 -6.34 20.71
C ASN A 421 -15.55 -5.48 20.63
N TYR A 422 -16.68 -6.06 20.21
CA TYR A 422 -17.96 -5.35 20.14
C TYR A 422 -18.42 -4.80 21.48
N ALA A 423 -18.34 -5.60 22.54
CA ALA A 423 -18.79 -5.19 23.87
C ALA A 423 -18.03 -3.97 24.39
N ARG A 424 -16.79 -3.75 23.94
CA ARG A 424 -16.02 -2.53 24.18
C ARG A 424 -16.40 -1.43 23.18
N MET A 425 -16.36 -1.74 21.89
CA MET A 425 -16.55 -0.79 20.78
C MET A 425 -17.98 -0.29 20.63
N MET A 426 -18.99 -0.90 21.24
CA MET A 426 -20.37 -0.39 21.25
C MET A 426 -20.47 0.94 22.03
N HIS A 427 -19.59 1.17 23.00
CA HIS A 427 -19.54 2.40 23.78
C HIS A 427 -18.83 3.52 23.01
N GLN A 428 -19.52 4.65 22.84
CA GLN A 428 -18.98 5.80 22.12
C GLN A 428 -17.69 6.34 22.74
N SER A 429 -17.62 6.47 24.06
CA SER A 429 -16.41 6.94 24.76
C SER A 429 -15.19 6.05 24.52
N PHE A 430 -15.40 4.73 24.40
CA PHE A 430 -14.33 3.81 24.04
C PHE A 430 -13.84 4.07 22.61
N ARG A 431 -14.74 4.21 21.63
CA ARG A 431 -14.37 4.56 20.24
C ARG A 431 -13.64 5.91 20.17
N GLU A 432 -14.12 6.93 20.87
CA GLU A 432 -13.48 8.24 20.93
C GLU A 432 -12.05 8.15 21.50
N THR A 433 -11.87 7.35 22.54
CA THR A 433 -10.54 7.11 23.16
C THR A 433 -9.60 6.41 22.18
N ARG A 434 -10.07 5.33 21.52
CA ARG A 434 -9.26 4.59 20.53
C ARG A 434 -8.92 5.45 19.31
N GLN A 435 -9.82 6.35 18.89
CA GLN A 435 -9.53 7.32 17.83
C GLN A 435 -8.45 8.31 18.27
N ALA A 436 -8.58 8.88 19.48
CA ALA A 436 -7.57 9.80 20.02
C ALA A 436 -6.19 9.14 20.16
N GLU A 437 -6.13 7.85 20.50
CA GLU A 437 -4.87 7.09 20.48
C GLU A 437 -4.25 7.03 19.07
N MET A 438 -5.04 6.72 18.03
CA MET A 438 -4.54 6.74 16.64
C MET A 438 -4.05 8.12 16.24
N ASP A 439 -4.79 9.18 16.57
CA ASP A 439 -4.43 10.56 16.24
C ASP A 439 -3.14 10.99 16.95
N MET A 440 -2.96 10.58 18.21
CA MET A 440 -1.72 10.82 18.95
C MET A 440 -0.53 10.07 18.32
N ILE A 441 -0.73 8.82 17.89
CA ILE A 441 0.31 8.04 17.22
C ILE A 441 0.71 8.70 15.89
N VAL A 442 -0.26 9.09 15.06
CA VAL A 442 -0.01 9.79 13.79
C VAL A 442 0.71 11.12 14.04
N SER A 443 0.28 11.89 15.03
CA SER A 443 0.94 13.14 15.42
C SER A 443 2.39 12.89 15.83
N LYS A 444 2.66 11.85 16.62
CA LYS A 444 4.03 11.48 17.02
C LYS A 444 4.86 11.04 15.82
N ILE A 445 4.29 10.31 14.86
CA ILE A 445 4.98 9.96 13.62
C ILE A 445 5.44 11.22 12.87
N TYR A 446 4.56 12.18 12.64
CA TYR A 446 4.89 13.43 11.94
C TYR A 446 5.81 14.37 12.74
N GLU A 447 5.84 14.24 14.06
CA GLU A 447 6.82 14.93 14.91
C GLU A 447 8.23 14.34 14.72
N ILE A 448 8.36 13.02 14.66
CA ILE A 448 9.67 12.33 14.66
C ILE A 448 10.15 11.93 13.26
N ASN A 449 9.39 12.17 12.20
CA ASN A 449 9.79 11.81 10.83
C ASN A 449 10.70 12.82 10.14
N GLN A 450 10.98 13.95 10.80
CA GLN A 450 11.89 14.97 10.29
C GLN A 450 13.33 14.47 10.34
N PRO A 451 14.03 14.33 9.19
CA PRO A 451 15.44 13.98 9.21
C PRO A 451 16.24 15.06 9.94
N VAL A 452 17.18 14.64 10.79
CA VAL A 452 18.10 15.54 11.47
C VAL A 452 19.48 15.47 10.84
N LYS A 453 20.28 16.52 11.03
CA LYS A 453 21.65 16.58 10.54
C LYS A 453 22.49 15.47 11.19
N ARG A 454 23.08 14.61 10.36
CA ARG A 454 23.94 13.48 10.72
C ARG A 454 25.39 13.78 10.43
N LYS A 455 26.31 13.29 11.26
CA LYS A 455 27.75 13.37 11.01
C LYS A 455 28.24 12.09 10.37
N ILE A 456 28.63 12.15 9.10
CA ILE A 456 29.26 11.01 8.40
C ILE A 456 30.78 11.13 8.51
N THR A 457 31.44 10.04 8.90
CA THR A 457 32.91 9.94 8.96
C THR A 457 33.38 8.66 8.28
N LEU A 458 34.36 8.78 7.39
CA LEU A 458 35.04 7.66 6.73
C LEU A 458 36.48 7.60 7.25
N VAL A 459 36.89 6.43 7.75
CA VAL A 459 38.24 6.21 8.29
C VAL A 459 38.88 5.04 7.56
N LYS A 460 40.02 5.29 6.90
CA LYS A 460 40.81 4.24 6.25
C LYS A 460 41.33 3.24 7.29
N ILE A 461 41.27 1.96 6.95
CA ILE A 461 41.77 0.83 7.72
C ILE A 461 43.24 0.56 7.36
#